data_AF-A0A0F5JB41-F1
#
_entry.id   AF-A0A0F5JB41-F1
#
_cell.length_a   1.000
_cell.length_b   1.000
_cell.length_c   1.000
_cell.angle_alpha   90.00
_cell.angle_beta   90.00
_cell.angle_gamma   90.00
#
_symmetry.space_group_name_H-M   'P 1'
#
loop_
_entity.id
_entity.type
_entity.pdbx_description
1 polymer ?
#
loop_
_entity_poly.entity_id
_entity_poly.type
_entity_poly.pdbx_seq_one_letter_code
_entity_poly.pdbx_strand_id
1 'polypeptide(L)'
;MARSIQKYLYDIQQSILSIEEYLGEKRDFFAYEQNKLLRRAVERELEIIGEAAKHILDMEPDIQIDDARKIVDLRNFVIHGYDKVDNVIIWGVVNKSLPKLKEQVEDLLGGFTIL
;
A
#
# COMPACT_ATOMS: atom_id res chain seq x y z
N MET A 1 -9.70 -18.62 -7.87
CA MET A 1 -10.02 -17.19 -8.06
C MET A 1 -10.18 -16.50 -6.71
N ALA A 2 -11.22 -16.79 -5.93
CA ALA A 2 -11.43 -16.20 -4.58
C ALA A 2 -10.22 -16.36 -3.63
N ARG A 3 -9.67 -17.58 -3.51
CA ARG A 3 -8.46 -17.83 -2.66
C ARG A 3 -7.23 -17.03 -3.12
N SER A 4 -7.14 -16.68 -4.39
CA SER A 4 -6.04 -15.87 -4.93
C SER A 4 -6.22 -14.39 -4.60
N ILE A 5 -7.44 -13.87 -4.72
CA ILE A 5 -7.77 -12.48 -4.34
C ILE A 5 -7.55 -12.27 -2.84
N GLN A 6 -8.03 -13.19 -2.00
CA GLN A 6 -7.84 -13.12 -0.54
C GLN A 6 -6.35 -13.06 -0.16
N LYS A 7 -5.50 -13.83 -0.86
CA LYS A 7 -4.05 -13.78 -0.65
C LYS A 7 -3.50 -12.37 -0.93
N TYR A 8 -3.83 -11.76 -2.07
CA TYR A 8 -3.33 -10.43 -2.40
C TYR A 8 -3.89 -9.33 -1.48
N LEU A 9 -5.14 -9.46 -1.02
CA LEU A 9 -5.68 -8.57 0.00
C LEU A 9 -4.90 -8.68 1.32
N TYR A 10 -4.51 -9.90 1.70
CA TYR A 10 -3.65 -10.12 2.86
C TYR A 10 -2.25 -9.52 2.67
N ASP A 11 -1.65 -9.67 1.48
CA ASP A 11 -0.36 -9.04 1.15
C ASP A 11 -0.45 -7.51 1.31
N ILE A 12 -1.53 -6.86 0.82
CA ILE A 12 -1.76 -5.43 1.00
C ILE A 12 -1.90 -5.08 2.49
N GLN A 13 -2.71 -5.82 3.24
CA GLN A 13 -2.94 -5.58 4.67
C GLN A 13 -1.62 -5.65 5.45
N GLN A 14 -0.82 -6.70 5.26
CA GLN A 14 0.43 -6.88 5.98
C GLN A 14 1.45 -5.79 5.65
N SER A 15 1.53 -5.35 4.39
CA SER A 15 2.39 -4.24 4.00
C SER A 15 1.96 -2.91 4.63
N ILE A 16 0.65 -2.64 4.71
CA ILE A 16 0.14 -1.45 5.41
C ILE A 16 0.53 -1.50 6.90
N LEU A 17 0.28 -2.62 7.59
CA LEU A 17 0.61 -2.78 9.01
C LEU A 17 2.11 -2.61 9.27
N SER A 18 2.96 -3.13 8.38
CA SER A 18 4.42 -2.98 8.44
C SER A 18 4.82 -1.51 8.33
N ILE A 19 4.23 -0.75 7.39
CA ILE A 19 4.47 0.69 7.26
C ILE A 19 4.06 1.44 8.54
N GLU A 20 2.91 1.09 9.13
CA GLU A 20 2.47 1.69 10.40
C GLU A 20 3.43 1.41 11.55
N GLU A 21 3.91 0.17 11.66
CA GLU A 21 4.91 -0.23 12.65
C GLU A 21 6.22 0.54 12.48
N TYR A 22 6.75 0.64 11.26
CA TYR A 22 8.03 1.30 10.99
C TYR A 22 8.01 2.79 11.32
N LEU A 23 6.87 3.44 11.09
CA LEU A 23 6.70 4.88 11.31
C LEU A 23 6.32 5.23 12.75
N GLY A 24 5.72 4.28 13.48
CA GLY A 24 5.25 4.46 14.84
C GLY A 24 4.19 5.56 14.99
N GLU A 25 3.80 5.81 16.24
CA GLU A 25 2.69 6.71 16.56
C GLU A 25 3.00 8.20 16.34
N LYS A 26 4.27 8.60 16.52
CA LYS A 26 4.66 10.02 16.45
C LYS A 26 4.54 10.64 15.05
N ARG A 27 4.55 9.81 14.00
CA ARG A 27 4.47 10.23 12.58
C ARG A 27 5.31 11.50 12.30
N ASP A 28 6.62 11.38 12.46
CA ASP A 28 7.57 12.48 12.23
C ASP A 28 8.16 12.42 10.81
N PHE A 29 7.80 13.41 9.99
CA PHE A 29 8.28 13.52 8.62
C PHE A 29 9.80 13.74 8.53
N PHE A 30 10.38 14.58 9.39
CA PHE A 30 11.81 14.90 9.31
C PHE A 30 12.66 13.71 9.75
N ALA A 31 12.18 12.93 10.73
CA ALA A 31 12.82 11.68 11.12
C ALA A 31 12.74 10.63 10.00
N TYR A 32 11.60 10.53 9.32
CA TYR A 32 11.42 9.69 8.13
C TYR A 32 12.37 10.10 6.99
N GLU A 33 12.38 11.38 6.63
CA GLU A 33 13.17 11.91 5.52
C GLU A 33 14.68 11.66 5.69
N GLN A 34 15.19 11.87 6.90
CA GLN A 34 16.62 11.70 7.20
C GLN A 34 17.03 10.23 7.33
N ASN A 35 16.08 9.30 7.52
CA ASN A 35 16.37 7.88 7.68
C ASN A 35 16.19 7.10 6.36
N LYS A 36 17.29 6.97 5.60
CA LYS A 36 17.29 6.23 4.32
C LYS A 36 16.80 4.78 4.44
N LEU A 37 17.12 4.08 5.53
CA LEU A 37 16.69 2.69 5.73
C LEU A 37 15.16 2.62 5.90
N LEU A 38 14.60 3.51 6.72
CA LEU A 38 13.16 3.63 6.91
C LEU A 38 12.44 3.99 5.60
N ARG A 39 12.97 4.95 4.83
CA ARG A 39 12.41 5.30 3.52
C ARG A 39 12.36 4.11 2.57
N ARG A 40 13.47 3.35 2.47
CA ARG A 40 13.55 2.15 1.63
C ARG A 40 12.61 1.05 2.10
N ALA A 41 12.42 0.87 3.41
CA ALA A 41 11.45 -0.07 3.93
C ALA A 41 10.02 0.31 3.53
N VAL A 42 9.63 1.58 3.70
CA VAL A 42 8.31 2.07 3.28
C VAL A 42 8.10 1.96 1.77
N GLU A 43 9.08 2.37 0.97
CA GLU A 43 9.03 2.23 -0.50
C GLU A 43 8.80 0.77 -0.92
N ARG A 44 9.49 -0.18 -0.28
CA ARG A 44 9.34 -1.60 -0.56
C ARG A 44 7.92 -2.11 -0.28
N GLU A 45 7.33 -1.71 0.84
CA GLU A 45 5.97 -2.10 1.18
C GLU A 45 4.94 -1.49 0.19
N LEU A 46 5.17 -0.25 -0.27
CA LEU A 46 4.33 0.36 -1.31
C LEU A 46 4.43 -0.35 -2.66
N GLU A 47 5.61 -0.88 -3.03
CA GLU A 47 5.77 -1.72 -4.22
C GLU A 47 4.93 -2.99 -4.13
N ILE A 48 4.94 -3.65 -2.97
CA ILE A 48 4.18 -4.89 -2.71
C ILE A 48 2.68 -4.60 -2.81
N ILE A 49 2.21 -3.51 -2.19
CA ILE A 49 0.82 -3.07 -2.26
C ILE A 49 0.39 -2.87 -3.72
N GLY A 50 1.20 -2.16 -4.53
CA GLY A 50 0.85 -1.91 -5.93
C GLY A 50 0.88 -3.16 -6.82
N GLU A 51 1.79 -4.11 -6.56
CA GLU A 51 1.84 -5.39 -7.29
C GLU A 51 0.62 -6.25 -6.95
N ALA A 52 0.26 -6.34 -5.67
CA ALA A 52 -0.93 -7.06 -5.22
C ALA A 52 -2.20 -6.43 -5.81
N ALA A 53 -2.33 -5.09 -5.79
CA ALA A 53 -3.45 -4.39 -6.41
C ALA A 53 -3.55 -4.65 -7.92
N LYS A 54 -2.42 -4.68 -8.64
CA LYS A 54 -2.39 -5.04 -10.07
C LYS A 54 -2.95 -6.44 -10.28
N HIS A 55 -2.47 -7.43 -9.52
CA HIS A 55 -2.94 -8.80 -9.64
C HIS A 55 -4.42 -8.96 -9.33
N ILE A 56 -4.93 -8.24 -8.33
CA ILE A 56 -6.36 -8.22 -8.03
C ILE A 56 -7.14 -7.69 -9.23
N LEU A 57 -6.76 -6.52 -9.79
CA LEU A 57 -7.44 -5.93 -10.94
C LEU A 57 -7.39 -6.80 -12.19
N ASP A 58 -6.30 -7.54 -12.41
CA ASP A 58 -6.18 -8.48 -13.53
C ASP A 58 -7.18 -9.65 -13.39
N MET A 59 -7.60 -10.00 -12.16
CA MET A 59 -8.54 -11.09 -11.88
C MET A 59 -9.98 -10.62 -11.68
N GLU A 60 -10.17 -9.47 -11.04
CA GLU A 60 -11.46 -8.87 -10.67
C GLU A 60 -11.39 -7.35 -10.93
N PRO A 61 -11.59 -6.92 -12.19
CA PRO A 61 -11.49 -5.51 -12.58
C PRO A 61 -12.49 -4.59 -11.87
N ASP A 62 -13.64 -5.14 -11.45
CA ASP A 62 -14.75 -4.41 -10.83
C ASP A 62 -14.71 -4.45 -9.29
N ILE A 63 -13.58 -4.89 -8.69
CA ILE A 63 -13.43 -4.91 -7.24
C ILE A 63 -13.64 -3.51 -6.64
N GLN A 64 -14.31 -3.45 -5.49
CA GLN A 64 -14.65 -2.21 -4.81
C GLN A 64 -13.47 -1.68 -3.97
N ILE A 65 -12.37 -1.35 -4.65
CA ILE A 65 -11.22 -0.61 -4.08
C ILE A 65 -11.14 0.74 -4.79
N ASP A 66 -11.18 1.81 -4.01
CA ASP A 66 -11.15 3.16 -4.58
C ASP A 66 -9.76 3.44 -5.14
N ASP A 67 -9.72 4.08 -6.32
CA ASP A 67 -8.47 4.49 -6.94
C ASP A 67 -7.46 3.34 -7.13
N ALA A 68 -7.93 2.09 -7.27
CA ALA A 68 -7.07 0.90 -7.42
C ALA A 68 -6.02 1.05 -8.53
N ARG A 69 -6.38 1.72 -9.64
CA ARG A 69 -5.43 2.06 -10.72
C ARG A 69 -4.34 3.02 -10.26
N LYS A 70 -4.65 4.02 -9.43
CA LYS A 70 -3.64 4.93 -8.86
C LYS A 70 -2.70 4.21 -7.89
N ILE A 71 -3.17 3.17 -7.19
CA ILE A 71 -2.32 2.32 -6.34
C ILE A 71 -1.30 1.55 -7.20
N VAL A 72 -1.71 1.05 -8.36
CA VAL A 72 -0.79 0.44 -9.33
C VAL A 72 0.19 1.49 -9.90
N ASP A 73 -0.29 2.70 -10.20
CA ASP A 73 0.56 3.78 -10.70
C ASP A 73 1.58 4.26 -9.66
N LEU A 74 1.22 4.24 -8.37
CA LEU A 74 2.13 4.53 -7.27
C LEU A 74 3.35 3.60 -7.28
N ARG A 75 3.16 2.30 -7.50
CA ARG A 75 4.28 1.35 -7.66
C ARG A 75 5.20 1.80 -8.80
N ASN A 76 4.64 2.15 -9.95
CA ASN A 76 5.43 2.62 -11.10
C ASN A 76 6.21 3.90 -10.76
N PHE A 77 5.60 4.81 -10.00
CA PHE A 77 6.27 6.00 -9.49
C PHE A 77 7.42 5.68 -8.54
N VAL A 78 7.22 4.75 -7.59
CA VAL A 78 8.25 4.34 -6.61
C VAL A 78 9.45 3.67 -7.30
N ILE A 79 9.22 2.73 -8.23
CA ILE A 79 10.31 1.97 -8.89
C ILE A 79 11.11 2.80 -9.91
N HIS A 80 10.46 3.74 -10.61
CA HIS A 80 11.09 4.55 -11.66
C HIS A 80 11.54 5.94 -11.18
N GLY A 81 11.03 6.38 -10.04
CA GLY A 81 11.25 7.72 -9.52
C GLY A 81 12.52 7.89 -8.69
N TYR A 82 13.39 6.89 -8.50
CA TYR A 82 14.45 6.91 -7.47
C TYR A 82 15.43 8.11 -7.50
N ASP A 83 15.56 8.83 -8.62
CA ASP A 83 16.34 10.08 -8.74
C ASP A 83 15.54 11.34 -8.34
N LYS A 84 14.21 11.24 -8.18
CA LYS A 84 13.24 12.31 -7.93
C LYS A 84 12.10 11.93 -6.96
N VAL A 85 12.17 10.80 -6.23
CA VAL A 85 11.10 10.41 -5.30
C VAL A 85 11.02 11.51 -4.25
N ASP A 86 9.97 12.31 -4.36
CA ASP A 86 9.68 13.36 -3.41
C ASP A 86 9.14 12.68 -2.15
N ASN A 87 9.95 12.67 -1.09
CA ASN A 87 9.56 12.11 0.20
C ASN A 87 8.24 12.71 0.69
N VAL A 88 7.90 13.94 0.29
CA VAL A 88 6.63 14.60 0.61
C VAL A 88 5.45 13.89 -0.06
N ILE A 89 5.61 13.41 -1.30
CA ILE A 89 4.56 12.65 -2.00
C ILE A 89 4.33 11.31 -1.30
N ILE A 90 5.39 10.55 -1.03
CA ILE A 90 5.29 9.27 -0.32
C ILE A 90 4.69 9.46 1.06
N TRP A 91 5.12 10.49 1.79
CA TRP A 91 4.56 10.84 3.08
C TRP A 91 3.06 11.17 2.98
N GLY A 92 2.66 11.93 1.96
CA GLY A 92 1.25 12.24 1.70
C GLY A 92 0.42 10.98 1.44
N VAL A 93 0.93 10.05 0.64
CA VAL A 93 0.29 8.75 0.36
C VAL A 93 0.10 7.94 1.64
N VAL A 94 1.17 7.80 2.43
CA VAL A 94 1.14 7.03 3.68
C VAL A 94 0.17 7.60 4.71
N ASN A 95 0.05 8.92 4.80
CA ASN A 95 -0.81 9.55 5.81
C ASN A 95 -2.26 9.77 5.35
N LYS A 96 -2.55 9.75 4.04
CA LYS A 96 -3.89 10.08 3.52
C LYS A 96 -4.54 8.94 2.74
N SER A 97 -3.78 8.25 1.90
CA SER A 97 -4.31 7.22 1.00
C SER A 97 -4.30 5.83 1.64
N LEU A 98 -3.21 5.49 2.36
CA LEU A 98 -3.07 4.19 3.00
C LEU A 98 -4.15 3.87 4.04
N PRO A 99 -4.55 4.80 4.94
CA PRO A 99 -5.62 4.54 5.90
C PRO A 99 -6.93 4.14 5.24
N LYS A 100 -7.31 4.83 4.15
CA LYS A 100 -8.51 4.50 3.38
C LYS A 100 -8.41 3.13 2.72
N LEU A 101 -7.26 2.82 2.12
CA LEU A 101 -7.03 1.49 1.52
C LEU A 101 -7.12 0.39 2.57
N LYS A 102 -6.60 0.62 3.78
CA LYS A 102 -6.66 -0.33 4.89
C LYS A 102 -8.11 -0.71 5.22
N GLU A 103 -8.98 0.28 5.41
CA GLU A 103 -10.40 0.08 5.69
C GLU A 103 -11.07 -0.78 4.60
N GLN A 104 -10.85 -0.44 3.32
CA GLN A 104 -11.41 -1.20 2.20
C GLN A 104 -10.93 -2.65 2.14
N VAL A 105 -9.64 -2.88 2.41
CA VAL A 105 -9.06 -4.23 2.42
C VAL A 105 -9.58 -5.05 3.60
N GLU A 106 -9.72 -4.44 4.76
CA GLU A 106 -10.29 -5.08 5.95
C GLU A 106 -11.76 -5.48 5.73
N ASP A 107 -12.56 -4.60 5.13
CA ASP A 107 -13.95 -4.90 4.75
C ASP A 107 -14.05 -6.08 3.77
N LEU A 108 -13.21 -6.06 2.72
CA LEU A 108 -13.17 -7.13 1.72
C LEU A 108 -12.75 -8.46 2.36
N LEU A 109 -11.73 -8.47 3.24
CA LEU A 109 -11.28 -9.66 3.97
C LEU A 109 -12.33 -10.20 4.94
N GLY A 110 -13.10 -9.32 5.59
CA GLY A 110 -14.23 -9.69 6.43
C GLY A 110 -15.29 -10.49 5.66
N GLY A 111 -15.54 -10.11 4.39
CA GLY A 111 -16.42 -10.85 3.48
C GLY A 111 -15.98 -12.29 3.18
N PHE A 112 -14.68 -12.58 3.20
CA PHE A 112 -14.15 -13.94 2.98
C PHE A 112 -14.18 -14.83 4.22
N THR A 113 -14.31 -14.26 5.42
CA THR A 113 -14.29 -15.04 6.68
C THR A 113 -15.68 -15.57 7.05
N ILE A 114 -16.74 -15.04 6.41
CA ILE A 114 -18.14 -15.39 6.67
C ILE A 114 -18.68 -16.44 5.66
N LEU A 115 -17.86 -16.84 4.66
CA LEU A 115 -18.17 -17.90 3.68
C LEU A 115 -17.43 -19.19 4.01
#